data_AF-A0A3C0B9F2-F1
#
_entry.id   AF-A0A3C0B9F2-F1
#
_cell.length_a   1.000
_cell.length_b   1.000
_cell.length_c   1.000
_cell.angle_alpha   90.00
_cell.angle_beta   90.00
_cell.angle_gamma   90.00
#
_symmetry.space_group_name_H-M   'P 1'
#
loop_
_entity.id
_entity.type
_entity.pdbx_description
1 polymer ?
#
loop_
_entity_poly.entity_id
_entity_poly.type
_entity_poly.pdbx_seq_one_letter_code
_entity_poly.pdbx_strand_id
1 'polypeptide(L)'
;MSTGLYPIGNHKIRFKEREFRELATEIMTVLNNNVFPNAEFLRLFALRWTSNGPRDIREIKSKHQWTFEEENEYYSFAETQEINLYGPFLLELTFDENKITFWNPPYRYWQWFEMRENVHRDEWRKYMHNIVRLFGGDRVIYLADNSHHLEEFLYYEGTFEEIEMALHTKYGKPKPTFKEVTDNFDHSWFVDDFKTIDWAKSHSLDKYLPEPDDASSTDYDLKK
;
A
#
# COMPACT_ATOMS: atom_id res chain seq x y z
N MET A 1 15.03 12.23 10.41
CA MET A 1 14.10 11.99 9.30
C MET A 1 13.83 10.50 9.28
N SER A 2 12.57 10.08 9.17
CA SER A 2 12.24 8.66 9.11
C SER A 2 12.19 8.19 7.66
N THR A 3 12.83 7.06 7.37
CA THR A 3 12.89 6.41 6.05
C THR A 3 11.49 5.99 5.60
N GLY A 4 11.06 6.43 4.41
CA GLY A 4 9.76 6.04 3.83
C GLY A 4 9.72 4.56 3.48
N LEU A 5 8.52 3.98 3.38
CA LEU A 5 8.31 2.59 2.94
C LEU A 5 7.45 2.60 1.67
N TYR A 6 7.93 1.92 0.64
CA TYR A 6 7.26 1.82 -0.66
C TYR A 6 7.05 0.34 -0.99
N PRO A 7 5.88 -0.21 -0.67
CA PRO A 7 5.47 -1.52 -1.15
C PRO A 7 5.21 -1.46 -2.65
N ILE A 8 5.79 -2.41 -3.38
CA ILE A 8 5.63 -2.60 -4.81
C ILE A 8 5.07 -4.00 -5.05
N GLY A 9 3.86 -4.10 -5.59
CA GLY A 9 3.20 -5.37 -5.92
C GLY A 9 3.32 -5.72 -7.41
N ASN A 10 3.35 -7.02 -7.71
CA ASN A 10 3.22 -7.49 -9.09
C ASN A 10 1.74 -7.53 -9.53
N HIS A 11 1.50 -7.54 -10.84
CA HIS A 11 0.16 -7.77 -11.41
C HIS A 11 0.24 -8.42 -12.80
N LYS A 12 -0.92 -8.69 -13.41
CA LYS A 12 -1.06 -9.28 -14.75
C LYS A 12 -1.95 -8.45 -15.70
N ILE A 13 -2.22 -7.20 -15.34
CA ILE A 13 -2.95 -6.25 -16.19
C ILE A 13 -2.18 -6.06 -17.50
N ARG A 14 -2.89 -6.09 -18.64
CA ARG A 14 -2.32 -5.78 -19.95
C ARG A 14 -2.51 -4.29 -20.25
N PHE A 15 -1.41 -3.54 -20.25
CA PHE A 15 -1.41 -2.10 -20.59
C PHE A 15 -1.30 -1.84 -22.09
N LYS A 16 -0.52 -2.67 -22.80
CA LYS A 16 -0.25 -2.48 -24.23
C LYS A 16 -1.53 -2.44 -25.08
N GLU A 17 -1.60 -1.44 -25.97
CA GLU A 17 -2.69 -1.19 -26.93
C GLU A 17 -4.03 -0.84 -26.26
N ARG A 18 -3.98 -0.25 -25.07
CA ARG A 18 -5.19 0.18 -24.36
C ARG A 18 -5.15 1.65 -24.00
N GLU A 19 -6.32 2.25 -24.01
CA GLU A 19 -6.51 3.67 -23.71
C GLU A 19 -6.56 3.89 -22.20
N PHE A 20 -6.04 5.05 -21.75
CA PHE A 20 -6.00 5.44 -20.34
C PHE A 20 -7.36 5.24 -19.65
N ARG A 21 -8.40 5.85 -20.21
CA ARG A 21 -9.73 5.86 -19.59
C ARG A 21 -10.35 4.46 -19.49
N GLU A 22 -10.03 3.59 -20.44
CA GLU A 22 -10.50 2.21 -20.45
C GLU A 22 -9.89 1.42 -19.28
N LEU A 23 -8.55 1.47 -19.16
CA LEU A 23 -7.80 0.82 -18.09
C LEU A 23 -8.17 1.39 -16.72
N ALA A 24 -8.16 2.71 -16.58
CA ALA A 24 -8.43 3.37 -15.30
C ALA A 24 -9.84 3.05 -14.79
N THR A 25 -10.83 3.02 -15.69
CA THR A 25 -12.21 2.66 -15.34
C THR A 25 -12.33 1.18 -14.95
N GLU A 26 -11.64 0.28 -15.65
CA GLU A 26 -11.62 -1.15 -15.33
C GLU A 26 -11.02 -1.39 -13.93
N ILE A 27 -9.83 -0.85 -13.67
CA ILE A 27 -9.13 -0.97 -12.38
C ILE A 27 -10.01 -0.39 -11.26
N MET A 28 -10.51 0.82 -11.44
CA MET A 28 -11.41 1.48 -10.49
C MET A 28 -12.65 0.64 -10.20
N THR A 29 -13.26 0.03 -11.22
CA THR A 29 -14.46 -0.81 -11.07
C THR A 29 -14.15 -2.07 -10.26
N VAL A 30 -13.03 -2.74 -10.54
CA VAL A 30 -12.58 -3.91 -9.78
C VAL A 30 -12.34 -3.54 -8.31
N LEU A 31 -11.67 -2.41 -8.06
CA LEU A 31 -11.41 -1.92 -6.71
C LEU A 31 -12.68 -1.53 -5.95
N ASN A 32 -13.66 -0.91 -6.62
CA ASN A 32 -14.95 -0.53 -6.02
C ASN A 32 -15.84 -1.72 -5.69
N ASN A 33 -15.72 -2.82 -6.44
CA ASN A 33 -16.48 -4.05 -6.17
C ASN A 33 -15.81 -4.96 -5.13
N ASN A 34 -14.63 -4.58 -4.64
CA ASN A 34 -13.89 -5.36 -3.67
C ASN A 34 -14.25 -4.96 -2.23
N VAL A 35 -14.42 -5.97 -1.38
CA VAL A 35 -14.60 -5.77 0.06
C VAL A 35 -13.27 -6.00 0.75
N PHE A 36 -12.74 -4.96 1.42
CA PHE A 36 -11.47 -5.09 2.13
C PHE A 36 -11.55 -6.03 3.33
N PRO A 37 -10.53 -6.88 3.54
CA PRO A 37 -10.40 -7.61 4.79
C PRO A 37 -10.28 -6.60 5.94
N ASN A 38 -11.15 -6.73 6.94
CA ASN A 38 -11.18 -5.86 8.12
C ASN A 38 -11.18 -4.35 7.78
N ALA A 39 -12.12 -3.91 6.92
CA ALA A 39 -12.26 -2.51 6.52
C ALA A 39 -12.41 -1.53 7.72
N GLU A 40 -12.98 -1.98 8.84
CA GLU A 40 -13.01 -1.21 10.09
C GLU A 40 -11.61 -0.88 10.59
N PHE A 41 -10.67 -1.83 10.54
CA PHE A 41 -9.29 -1.56 10.93
C PHE A 41 -8.68 -0.46 10.06
N LEU A 42 -8.79 -0.55 8.73
CA LEU A 42 -8.24 0.48 7.82
C LEU A 42 -8.87 1.86 8.11
N ARG A 43 -10.18 1.90 8.34
CA ARG A 43 -10.93 3.10 8.69
C ARG A 43 -10.43 3.74 9.99
N LEU A 44 -10.45 2.98 11.08
CA LEU A 44 -10.08 3.47 12.41
C LEU A 44 -8.58 3.73 12.55
N PHE A 45 -7.76 2.98 11.82
CA PHE A 45 -6.34 3.22 11.73
C PHE A 45 -6.05 4.55 11.02
N ALA A 46 -6.66 4.80 9.86
CA ALA A 46 -6.49 6.04 9.11
C ALA A 46 -6.91 7.27 9.94
N LEU A 47 -8.00 7.17 10.72
CA LEU A 47 -8.44 8.19 11.68
C LEU A 47 -7.36 8.60 12.68
N ARG A 48 -6.62 7.62 13.21
CA ARG A 48 -5.59 7.87 14.22
C ARG A 48 -4.34 8.53 13.60
N TRP A 49 -4.06 8.22 12.34
CA TRP A 49 -2.87 8.68 11.62
C TRP A 49 -2.99 10.11 11.07
N THR A 50 -4.20 10.55 10.69
CA THR A 50 -4.43 11.89 10.13
C THR A 50 -4.36 13.03 11.15
N SER A 51 -4.12 12.74 12.43
CA SER A 51 -4.04 13.76 13.50
C SER A 51 -2.60 14.12 13.87
N ASN A 52 -2.22 15.38 13.64
CA ASN A 52 -0.94 15.96 14.12
C ASN A 52 -1.02 16.41 15.59
N GLY A 53 -2.14 16.16 16.27
CA GLY A 53 -2.32 16.43 17.69
C GLY A 53 -3.71 15.98 18.18
N PRO A 54 -3.89 15.77 19.50
CA PRO A 54 -5.14 15.29 20.10
C PRO A 54 -6.35 16.25 19.97
N ARG A 55 -6.20 17.39 19.27
CA ARG A 55 -7.24 18.42 19.10
C ARG A 55 -7.59 18.72 17.63
N ASP A 56 -6.91 18.09 16.68
CA ASP A 56 -7.29 18.23 15.27
C ASP A 56 -8.46 17.29 14.98
N ILE A 57 -9.55 17.85 14.46
CA ILE A 57 -10.76 17.13 14.07
C ILE A 57 -10.36 16.02 13.11
N ARG A 58 -10.59 14.76 13.50
CA ARG A 58 -10.30 13.61 12.64
C ARG A 58 -11.45 13.47 11.64
N GLU A 59 -11.27 13.97 10.43
CA GLU A 59 -12.24 13.78 9.37
C GLU A 59 -11.81 12.59 8.51
N ILE A 60 -12.58 11.48 8.59
CA ILE A 60 -12.55 10.53 7.48
C ILE A 60 -13.23 11.24 6.32
N LYS A 61 -12.48 11.59 5.28
CA LYS A 61 -13.11 11.95 4.01
C LYS A 61 -14.04 10.81 3.64
N SER A 62 -15.33 11.11 3.48
CA SER A 62 -16.43 10.17 3.20
C SER A 62 -16.34 9.49 1.82
N LYS A 63 -15.14 9.36 1.26
CA LYS A 63 -14.89 8.75 -0.03
C LYS A 63 -15.03 7.24 0.11
N HIS A 64 -16.12 6.69 -0.43
CA HIS A 64 -16.40 5.25 -0.44
C HIS A 64 -15.85 4.57 -1.69
N GLN A 65 -15.59 5.34 -2.75
CA GLN A 65 -15.23 4.83 -4.06
C GLN A 65 -13.85 5.32 -4.48
N TRP A 66 -13.10 4.45 -5.13
CA TRP A 66 -11.91 4.78 -5.87
C TRP A 66 -12.27 5.73 -7.01
N THR A 67 -11.40 6.71 -7.23
CA THR A 67 -11.39 7.56 -8.42
C THR A 67 -9.97 7.61 -8.95
N PHE A 68 -9.79 8.03 -10.20
CA PHE A 68 -8.47 8.25 -10.79
C PHE A 68 -8.28 9.72 -11.18
N GLU A 69 -7.02 10.13 -11.34
CA GLU A 69 -6.67 11.44 -11.88
C GLU A 69 -6.86 11.46 -13.40
N GLU A 70 -7.65 12.40 -13.92
CA GLU A 70 -7.79 12.55 -15.38
C GLU A 70 -6.55 13.23 -15.98
N GLU A 71 -6.22 12.88 -17.22
CA GLU A 71 -5.16 13.53 -18.00
C GLU A 71 -5.34 15.05 -18.05
N ASN A 72 -4.25 15.77 -17.81
CA ASN A 72 -4.22 17.23 -17.76
C ASN A 72 -2.86 17.76 -18.25
N GLU A 73 -2.63 19.07 -18.19
CA GLU A 73 -1.40 19.68 -18.72
C GLU A 73 -0.11 19.23 -18.01
N TYR A 74 -0.21 18.66 -16.81
CA TYR A 74 0.92 18.16 -16.02
C TYR A 74 1.02 16.63 -16.01
N TYR A 75 0.04 15.92 -16.58
CA TYR A 75 -0.04 14.46 -16.53
C TYR A 75 -0.66 13.91 -17.81
N SER A 76 0.14 13.12 -18.54
CA SER A 76 -0.34 12.34 -19.68
C SER A 76 0.04 10.88 -19.52
N PHE A 77 -0.93 10.00 -19.78
CA PHE A 77 -0.73 8.56 -19.83
C PHE A 77 0.20 8.16 -20.97
N ALA A 78 0.20 8.91 -22.08
CA ALA A 78 1.11 8.67 -23.19
C ALA A 78 2.58 8.87 -22.80
N GLU A 79 2.85 9.69 -21.78
CA GLU A 79 4.20 10.01 -21.32
C GLU A 79 4.63 9.12 -20.15
N THR A 80 3.74 8.93 -19.16
CA THR A 80 4.08 8.25 -17.90
C THR A 80 3.68 6.78 -17.88
N GLN A 81 2.65 6.40 -18.66
CA GLN A 81 2.01 5.08 -18.62
C GLN A 81 1.54 4.65 -17.22
N GLU A 82 1.34 5.61 -16.33
CA GLU A 82 0.88 5.39 -14.96
C GLU A 82 -0.64 5.63 -14.85
N ILE A 83 -1.26 5.11 -13.80
CA ILE A 83 -2.66 5.37 -13.44
C ILE A 83 -2.71 5.56 -11.94
N ASN A 84 -2.91 6.81 -11.52
CA ASN A 84 -3.04 7.19 -10.11
C ASN A 84 -4.49 7.04 -9.65
N LEU A 85 -4.71 6.23 -8.62
CA LEU A 85 -6.01 5.96 -8.02
C LEU A 85 -6.03 6.34 -6.55
N TYR A 86 -7.08 7.07 -6.17
CA TYR A 86 -7.31 7.56 -4.82
C TYR A 86 -8.56 6.91 -4.25
N GLY A 87 -8.42 6.14 -3.19
CA GLY A 87 -9.45 5.30 -2.61
C GLY A 87 -9.98 5.77 -1.26
N PRO A 88 -10.83 4.95 -0.63
CA PRO A 88 -11.23 5.10 0.76
C PRO A 88 -10.04 5.16 1.71
N PHE A 89 -10.24 5.76 2.88
CA PHE A 89 -9.23 5.82 3.96
C PHE A 89 -7.90 6.48 3.54
N LEU A 90 -7.92 7.37 2.55
CA LEU A 90 -6.74 8.02 1.97
C LEU A 90 -5.75 7.04 1.34
N LEU A 91 -6.22 5.85 0.97
CA LEU A 91 -5.42 4.88 0.22
C LEU A 91 -5.12 5.42 -1.17
N GLU A 92 -3.89 5.19 -1.61
CA GLU A 92 -3.39 5.69 -2.88
C GLU A 92 -2.55 4.60 -3.54
N LEU A 93 -2.87 4.33 -4.80
CA LEU A 93 -2.26 3.31 -5.62
C LEU A 93 -1.86 3.92 -6.95
N THR A 94 -0.67 3.57 -7.45
CA THR A 94 -0.28 3.82 -8.84
C THR A 94 -0.12 2.49 -9.53
N PHE A 95 -0.74 2.36 -10.70
CA PHE A 95 -0.55 1.21 -11.58
C PHE A 95 0.23 1.67 -12.80
N ASP A 96 1.34 1.00 -13.10
CA ASP A 96 2.01 1.11 -14.40
C ASP A 96 1.95 -0.26 -15.11
N GLU A 97 2.60 -0.41 -16.26
CA GLU A 97 2.58 -1.68 -17.00
C GLU A 97 3.25 -2.86 -16.27
N ASN A 98 4.06 -2.57 -15.26
CA ASN A 98 5.01 -3.48 -14.64
C ASN A 98 4.69 -3.79 -13.16
N LYS A 99 4.04 -2.87 -12.46
CA LYS A 99 3.86 -2.93 -11.00
C LYS A 99 2.71 -2.08 -10.46
N ILE A 100 2.34 -2.38 -9.21
CA ILE A 100 1.45 -1.58 -8.36
C ILE A 100 2.29 -0.93 -7.26
N THR A 101 2.29 0.39 -7.16
CA THR A 101 2.95 1.12 -6.07
C THR A 101 1.92 1.54 -5.03
N PHE A 102 2.22 1.29 -3.75
CA PHE A 102 1.39 1.69 -2.61
C PHE A 102 2.01 2.91 -1.92
N TRP A 103 1.37 4.08 -1.97
CA TRP A 103 2.01 5.34 -1.56
C TRP A 103 1.89 5.70 -0.08
N ASN A 104 0.76 5.35 0.54
CA ASN A 104 0.47 5.77 1.90
C ASN A 104 0.31 4.57 2.87
N PRO A 105 1.31 3.66 3.01
CA PRO A 105 1.32 2.79 4.17
C PRO A 105 1.57 3.66 5.41
N PRO A 106 0.90 3.40 6.53
CA PRO A 106 0.97 4.29 7.69
C PRO A 106 2.27 4.17 8.49
N TYR A 107 3.18 3.30 8.07
CA TYR A 107 4.42 3.05 8.79
C TYR A 107 5.60 3.33 7.89
N ARG A 108 6.57 4.00 8.49
CA ARG A 108 7.91 4.18 7.92
C ARG A 108 8.62 2.83 7.86
N TYR A 109 9.63 2.73 7.02
CA TYR A 109 10.36 1.49 6.77
C TYR A 109 10.76 0.79 8.08
N TRP A 110 11.51 1.45 8.96
CA TRP A 110 11.92 0.87 10.25
C TRP A 110 10.75 0.50 11.15
N GLN A 111 9.70 1.32 11.21
CA GLN A 111 8.52 1.02 12.02
C GLN A 111 7.82 -0.25 11.53
N TRP A 112 7.77 -0.44 10.22
CA TRP A 112 7.17 -1.63 9.62
C TRP A 112 7.90 -2.92 9.99
N PHE A 113 9.23 -2.89 10.10
CA PHE A 113 10.03 -4.06 10.43
C PHE A 113 10.20 -4.28 11.95
N GLU A 114 10.38 -3.21 12.74
CA GLU A 114 10.67 -3.26 14.18
C GLU A 114 9.43 -3.37 15.09
N MET A 115 8.22 -3.17 14.57
CA MET A 115 7.01 -3.31 15.36
C MET A 115 6.91 -4.72 15.97
N ARG A 116 6.84 -4.77 17.30
CA ARG A 116 6.68 -6.02 18.08
C ARG A 116 5.28 -6.64 17.88
N GLU A 117 4.28 -5.83 17.55
CA GLU A 117 2.90 -6.29 17.31
C GLU A 117 2.73 -6.71 15.84
N ASN A 118 2.90 -8.01 15.55
CA ASN A 118 2.73 -8.56 14.20
C ASN A 118 1.32 -8.33 13.62
N VAL A 119 0.31 -8.20 14.48
CA VAL A 119 -1.09 -8.17 14.04
C VAL A 119 -1.41 -6.90 13.22
N HIS A 120 -0.86 -5.73 13.53
CA HIS A 120 -1.08 -4.52 12.70
C HIS A 120 -0.48 -4.67 11.31
N ARG A 121 0.76 -5.16 11.24
CA ARG A 121 1.45 -5.44 10.00
C ARG A 121 0.65 -6.43 9.16
N ASP A 122 0.14 -7.48 9.78
CA ASP A 122 -0.66 -8.50 9.09
C ASP A 122 -1.97 -7.93 8.52
N GLU A 123 -2.64 -6.98 9.18
CA GLU A 123 -3.83 -6.34 8.57
C GLU A 123 -3.50 -5.56 7.30
N TRP A 124 -2.39 -4.82 7.30
CA TRP A 124 -1.92 -4.13 6.10
C TRP A 124 -1.42 -5.11 5.02
N ARG A 125 -0.78 -6.21 5.41
CA ARG A 125 -0.40 -7.30 4.49
C ARG A 125 -1.63 -7.93 3.85
N LYS A 126 -2.71 -8.15 4.60
CA LYS A 126 -3.99 -8.64 4.04
C LYS A 126 -4.57 -7.65 3.03
N TYR A 127 -4.52 -6.34 3.32
CA TYR A 127 -4.95 -5.31 2.39
C TYR A 127 -4.15 -5.35 1.08
N MET A 128 -2.82 -5.32 1.17
CA MET A 128 -1.94 -5.37 -0.01
C MET A 128 -2.12 -6.66 -0.80
N HIS A 129 -2.19 -7.79 -0.11
CA HIS A 129 -2.44 -9.10 -0.72
C HIS A 129 -3.77 -9.13 -1.47
N ASN A 130 -4.83 -8.58 -0.88
CA ASN A 130 -6.15 -8.54 -1.50
C ASN A 130 -6.11 -7.72 -2.80
N ILE A 131 -5.50 -6.52 -2.77
CA ILE A 131 -5.33 -5.68 -3.97
C ILE A 131 -4.52 -6.41 -5.05
N VAL A 132 -3.33 -6.90 -4.70
CA VAL A 132 -2.42 -7.57 -5.64
C VAL A 132 -3.10 -8.78 -6.29
N ARG A 133 -3.88 -9.56 -5.53
CA ARG A 133 -4.63 -10.70 -6.06
C ARG A 133 -5.75 -10.34 -7.01
N LEU A 134 -6.47 -9.24 -6.81
CA LEU A 134 -7.52 -8.79 -7.75
C LEU A 134 -6.97 -8.63 -9.17
N PHE A 135 -5.69 -8.26 -9.28
CA PHE A 135 -5.01 -8.02 -10.55
C PHE A 135 -4.06 -9.16 -10.94
N GLY A 136 -4.25 -10.35 -10.35
CA GLY A 136 -3.54 -11.57 -10.73
C GLY A 136 -2.10 -11.70 -10.24
N GLY A 137 -1.64 -10.78 -9.40
CA GLY A 137 -0.36 -10.85 -8.70
C GLY A 137 -0.44 -11.68 -7.41
N ASP A 138 0.70 -11.82 -6.75
CA ASP A 138 0.87 -12.63 -5.55
C ASP A 138 2.01 -12.22 -4.62
N ARG A 139 2.79 -11.19 -4.96
CA ARG A 139 3.98 -10.79 -4.21
C ARG A 139 4.10 -9.28 -4.07
N VAL A 140 4.75 -8.86 -2.98
CA VAL A 140 5.10 -7.45 -2.73
C VAL A 140 6.55 -7.33 -2.28
N ILE A 141 7.31 -6.41 -2.87
CA ILE A 141 8.63 -5.99 -2.39
C ILE A 141 8.45 -4.76 -1.52
N TYR A 142 9.17 -4.67 -0.41
CA TYR A 142 9.19 -3.48 0.43
C TYR A 142 10.50 -2.71 0.24
N LEU A 143 10.42 -1.51 -0.33
CA LEU A 143 11.58 -0.65 -0.53
C LEU A 143 11.63 0.49 0.49
N ALA A 144 12.83 0.76 0.97
CA ALA A 144 13.13 1.91 1.79
C ALA A 144 13.38 3.14 0.90
N ASP A 145 12.81 4.26 1.29
CA ASP A 145 13.00 5.56 0.62
C ASP A 145 13.72 6.56 1.54
N ASN A 146 14.24 7.63 0.95
CA ASN A 146 14.95 8.74 1.58
C ASN A 146 16.21 8.28 2.30
N SER A 147 17.37 8.52 1.67
CA SER A 147 18.70 8.26 2.26
C SER A 147 18.95 6.79 2.58
N HIS A 148 18.28 5.89 1.86
CA HIS A 148 18.53 4.45 1.90
C HIS A 148 18.98 3.95 0.53
N HIS A 149 19.89 2.98 0.50
CA HIS A 149 20.43 2.43 -0.74
C HIS A 149 19.37 1.70 -1.62
N LEU A 150 18.14 1.56 -1.13
CA LEU A 150 17.04 0.93 -1.88
C LEU A 150 16.22 1.93 -2.68
N GLU A 151 16.41 3.23 -2.45
CA GLU A 151 15.71 4.32 -3.14
C GLU A 151 15.93 4.25 -4.65
N GLU A 152 17.12 3.83 -5.09
CA GLU A 152 17.42 3.62 -6.51
C GLU A 152 16.49 2.60 -7.20
N PHE A 153 15.89 1.68 -6.44
CA PHE A 153 14.98 0.67 -6.97
C PHE A 153 13.53 1.14 -7.02
N LEU A 154 13.19 2.24 -6.34
CA LEU A 154 11.86 2.84 -6.41
C LEU A 154 11.55 3.30 -7.84
N TYR A 155 12.53 3.95 -8.45
CA TYR A 155 12.47 4.48 -9.81
C TYR A 155 13.01 3.52 -10.87
N TYR A 156 13.18 2.24 -10.52
CA TYR A 156 13.68 1.25 -11.48
C TYR A 156 12.65 1.03 -12.59
N GLU A 157 13.08 1.29 -13.83
CA GLU A 157 12.33 1.02 -15.05
C GLU A 157 12.43 -0.48 -15.34
N GLY A 158 11.40 -1.24 -14.94
CA GLY A 158 11.33 -2.68 -15.18
C GLY A 158 10.20 -3.36 -14.42
N THR A 159 9.99 -4.61 -14.79
CA THR A 159 9.04 -5.53 -14.15
C THR A 159 9.40 -5.79 -12.69
N PHE A 160 8.42 -6.23 -11.90
CA PHE A 160 8.65 -6.71 -10.54
C PHE A 160 9.79 -7.74 -10.47
N GLU A 161 9.82 -8.70 -11.40
CA GLU A 161 10.85 -9.74 -11.48
C GLU A 161 12.24 -9.17 -11.78
N GLU A 162 12.34 -8.14 -12.61
CA GLU A 162 13.61 -7.46 -12.88
C GLU A 162 14.10 -6.67 -11.67
N ILE A 163 13.21 -6.01 -10.93
CA ILE A 163 13.54 -5.34 -9.67
C ILE A 163 14.05 -6.37 -8.65
N GLU A 164 13.34 -7.49 -8.47
CA GLU A 164 13.74 -8.57 -7.57
C GLU A 164 15.11 -9.15 -7.95
N MET A 165 15.35 -9.38 -9.24
CA MET A 165 16.62 -9.89 -9.75
C MET A 165 17.77 -8.89 -9.54
N ALA A 166 17.53 -7.61 -9.74
CA ALA A 166 18.52 -6.56 -9.55
C ALA A 166 18.88 -6.39 -8.06
N LEU A 167 17.88 -6.39 -7.17
CA LEU A 167 18.08 -6.44 -5.71
C LEU A 167 18.86 -7.67 -5.29
N HIS A 168 18.51 -8.84 -5.84
CA HIS A 168 19.21 -10.08 -5.56
C HIS A 168 20.68 -10.04 -5.99
N THR A 169 20.96 -9.45 -7.15
CA THR A 169 22.32 -9.33 -7.69
C THR A 169 23.16 -8.38 -6.83
N LYS A 170 22.58 -7.28 -6.35
CA LYS A 170 23.31 -6.24 -5.61
C LYS A 170 23.45 -6.55 -4.12
N TYR A 171 22.40 -7.08 -3.49
CA TYR A 171 22.32 -7.26 -2.03
C TYR A 171 22.14 -8.72 -1.59
N GLY A 172 22.10 -9.67 -2.53
CA GLY A 172 21.86 -11.08 -2.23
C GLY A 172 20.39 -11.37 -1.94
N LYS A 173 20.12 -12.58 -1.44
CA LYS A 173 18.76 -13.10 -1.25
C LYS A 173 17.90 -12.23 -0.33
N PRO A 174 16.58 -12.12 -0.60
CA PRO A 174 15.67 -11.41 0.29
C PRO A 174 15.68 -12.07 1.67
N LYS A 175 15.48 -11.26 2.70
CA LYS A 175 15.37 -11.80 4.06
C LYS A 175 14.09 -12.64 4.17
N PRO A 176 14.13 -13.80 4.83
CA PRO A 176 12.97 -14.66 4.98
C PRO A 176 12.02 -14.20 6.10
N THR A 177 12.46 -13.28 6.98
CA THR A 177 11.65 -12.75 8.08
C THR A 177 11.84 -11.24 8.24
N PHE A 178 10.81 -10.56 8.75
CA PHE A 178 10.89 -9.13 9.10
C PHE A 178 11.99 -8.83 10.12
N LYS A 179 12.28 -9.77 11.04
CA LYS A 179 13.35 -9.64 12.03
C LYS A 179 14.74 -9.62 11.39
N GLU A 180 14.97 -10.45 10.38
CA GLU A 180 16.26 -10.47 9.69
C GLU A 180 16.52 -9.20 8.85
N VAL A 181 15.46 -8.47 8.50
CA VAL A 181 15.57 -7.14 7.89
C VAL A 181 16.12 -6.14 8.90
N THR A 182 15.66 -6.19 10.16
CA THR A 182 16.13 -5.27 11.22
C THR A 182 17.55 -5.57 11.67
N ASP A 183 17.99 -6.83 11.57
CA ASP A 183 19.31 -7.26 12.06
C ASP A 183 20.47 -6.90 11.10
N ASN A 184 20.18 -6.48 9.85
CA ASN A 184 21.20 -6.13 8.86
C ASN A 184 20.75 -4.97 7.94
N PHE A 185 21.08 -3.75 8.38
CA PHE A 185 20.69 -2.50 7.70
C PHE A 185 21.15 -2.43 6.24
N ASP A 186 22.38 -2.85 5.94
CA ASP A 186 22.99 -2.71 4.61
C ASP A 186 22.43 -3.70 3.56
N HIS A 187 21.66 -4.69 3.99
CA HIS A 187 21.05 -5.72 3.13
C HIS A 187 19.60 -5.97 3.52
N SER A 188 18.88 -4.91 3.84
CA SER A 188 17.55 -4.96 4.43
C SER A 188 16.49 -4.90 3.34
N TRP A 189 16.20 -6.02 2.67
CA TRP A 189 15.04 -6.07 1.76
C TRP A 189 14.24 -7.35 1.94
N PHE A 190 12.94 -7.25 1.70
CA PHE A 190 11.97 -8.31 1.96
C PHE A 190 10.99 -8.43 0.80
N VAL A 191 10.68 -9.67 0.44
CA VAL A 191 9.60 -10.03 -0.48
C VAL A 191 8.54 -10.76 0.32
N ASP A 192 7.34 -10.19 0.34
CA ASP A 192 6.15 -10.83 0.87
C ASP A 192 5.54 -11.75 -0.17
N ASP A 193 5.39 -13.03 0.16
CA ASP A 193 4.53 -13.97 -0.57
C ASP A 193 3.22 -14.25 0.17
N PHE A 194 2.99 -13.55 1.29
CA PHE A 194 1.80 -13.58 2.12
C PHE A 194 1.44 -14.95 2.74
N LYS A 195 2.28 -15.98 2.59
CA LYS A 195 1.99 -17.33 3.10
C LYS A 195 1.95 -17.40 4.62
N THR A 196 2.60 -16.46 5.28
CA THR A 196 2.69 -16.39 6.75
C THR A 196 1.59 -15.57 7.40
N ILE A 197 0.66 -15.00 6.62
CA ILE A 197 -0.50 -14.29 7.18
C ILE A 197 -1.42 -15.29 7.90
N ASP A 198 -1.74 -15.01 9.15
CA ASP A 198 -2.82 -15.68 9.88
C ASP A 198 -4.15 -14.95 9.62
N TRP A 199 -4.94 -15.46 8.68
CA TRP A 199 -6.23 -14.87 8.28
C TRP A 199 -7.30 -14.93 9.38
N ALA A 200 -7.15 -15.82 10.36
CA ALA A 200 -8.10 -15.95 11.46
C ALA A 200 -7.85 -14.91 12.57
N LYS A 201 -6.65 -14.33 12.62
CA LYS A 201 -6.32 -13.27 13.57
C LYS A 201 -6.67 -11.93 12.99
N SER A 202 -7.41 -11.13 13.75
CA SER A 202 -7.63 -9.73 13.45
C SER A 202 -7.19 -8.87 14.63
N HIS A 203 -6.75 -7.66 14.37
CA HIS A 203 -6.43 -6.72 15.43
C HIS A 203 -7.71 -6.25 16.13
N SER A 204 -7.70 -6.17 17.46
CA SER A 204 -8.84 -5.62 18.20
C SER A 204 -8.98 -4.13 17.89
N LEU A 205 -10.19 -3.72 17.53
CA LEU A 205 -10.52 -2.34 17.20
C LEU A 205 -10.61 -1.45 18.45
N ASP A 206 -10.68 -2.03 19.66
CA ASP A 206 -10.88 -1.30 20.92
C ASP A 206 -9.86 -0.18 21.14
N LYS A 207 -8.60 -0.39 20.69
CA LYS A 207 -7.51 0.58 20.81
C LYS A 207 -7.62 1.78 19.86
N TYR A 208 -8.56 1.73 18.91
CA TYR A 208 -8.77 2.74 17.86
C TYR A 208 -10.17 3.35 17.91
N LEU A 209 -11.01 2.95 18.86
CA LEU A 209 -12.31 3.57 19.04
C LEU A 209 -12.13 5.05 19.42
N PRO A 210 -12.95 5.95 18.86
CA PRO A 210 -12.99 7.36 19.27
C PRO A 210 -13.20 7.48 20.80
N GLU A 211 -12.52 8.42 21.45
CA GLU A 211 -12.85 8.77 22.83
C GLU A 211 -14.22 9.47 22.87
N PRO A 212 -14.96 9.46 24.00
CA PRO A 212 -16.33 9.99 24.06
C PRO A 212 -16.52 11.46 23.67
N ASP A 213 -15.44 12.24 23.59
CA ASP A 213 -15.37 13.65 23.19
C ASP A 213 -14.76 13.86 21.79
N ASP A 214 -14.54 12.79 21.04
CA ASP A 214 -13.99 12.83 19.70
C ASP A 214 -15.07 13.29 18.70
N ALA A 215 -14.91 14.50 18.17
CA ALA A 215 -15.81 15.12 17.18
C ALA A 215 -15.66 14.54 15.75
N SER A 216 -15.04 13.37 15.62
CA SER A 216 -14.84 12.67 14.35
C SER A 216 -16.18 12.28 13.71
N SER A 217 -16.36 12.62 12.43
CA SER A 217 -17.52 12.13 11.67
C SER A 217 -17.40 10.62 11.43
N THR A 218 -18.35 9.87 11.96
CA THR A 218 -18.49 8.42 11.71
C THR A 218 -19.38 8.09 10.51
N ASP A 219 -19.66 9.06 9.63
CA ASP A 219 -20.53 8.90 8.44
C ASP A 219 -19.87 8.06 7.32
N TYR A 220 -19.37 6.88 7.69
CA TYR A 220 -18.89 5.85 6.77
C TYR A 220 -19.66 4.57 7.05
N ASP A 221 -20.65 4.27 6.20
CA ASP A 221 -21.44 3.04 6.29
C ASP A 221 -20.69 1.91 5.59
N LEU A 222 -20.11 0.99 6.38
CA LEU A 222 -19.38 -0.17 5.85
C LEU A 222 -20.25 -1.16 5.06
N LYS A 223 -21.58 -1.00 5.09
CA LYS A 223 -22.52 -1.92 4.43
C LYS A 223 -22.94 -1.44 3.04
N LYS A 224 -22.39 -0.34 2.53
CA LYS A 224 -22.70 0.22 1.21
C LYS A 224 -21.51 0.19 0.27
#